data_AF-A0A2G9RVF6-F1
#
_entry.id   AF-A0A2G9RVF6-F1
#
_cell.length_a   1.000
_cell.length_b   1.000
_cell.length_c   1.000
_cell.angle_alpha   90.00
_cell.angle_beta   90.00
_cell.angle_gamma   90.00
#
_symmetry.space_group_name_H-M   'P 1'
#
loop_
_entity.id
_entity.type
_entity.pdbx_description
1 polymer ?
#
loop_
_entity_poly.entity_id
_entity_poly.type
_entity_poly.pdbx_seq_one_letter_code
_entity_poly.pdbx_strand_id
1 'polypeptide(L)'
;MEIPSSSIINRYIACQGPLPTTCSDFWQMTWEQGSSMVVMLTTQVERGRVKCHQYWPEPIGISEFCNFQITCHSEVGNPAYVFREMTLTNLEKNESRPLTQIQYTAWPDHGVPDDSSDFLDFVCLVRQKRANHDEPVVVHCSAGIGRTGVLITMETAMCLMECNQAVYPLDIVRTMRDQRAMMIQTPVT
;
A
#
# COMPACT_ATOMS: atom_id res chain seq x y z
N MET A 1 -2.10 11.88 -7.29
CA MET A 1 -2.71 12.91 -6.44
C MET A 1 -1.82 14.15 -6.50
N GLU A 2 -2.28 15.19 -7.18
CA GLU A 2 -1.55 16.45 -7.30
C GLU A 2 -1.85 17.34 -6.10
N ILE A 3 -0.83 18.01 -5.57
CA ILE A 3 -0.96 18.94 -4.44
C ILE A 3 -0.84 20.36 -4.99
N PRO A 4 -1.95 21.13 -5.10
CA PRO A 4 -1.93 22.49 -5.62
C PRO A 4 -0.91 23.35 -4.86
N SER A 5 -0.31 24.34 -5.54
CA SER A 5 0.75 25.21 -5.01
C SER A 5 2.11 24.54 -4.70
N SER A 6 2.24 23.24 -4.95
CA SER A 6 3.52 22.51 -4.86
C SER A 6 3.82 21.79 -6.18
N SER A 7 5.06 21.37 -6.37
CA SER A 7 5.43 20.45 -7.47
C SER A 7 5.22 18.98 -7.12
N ILE A 8 4.54 18.68 -5.99
CA ILE A 8 4.38 17.33 -5.47
C ILE A 8 3.23 16.63 -6.19
N ILE A 9 3.55 15.48 -6.79
CA ILE A 9 2.57 14.57 -7.37
C ILE A 9 2.80 13.18 -6.76
N ASN A 10 1.96 12.81 -5.80
CA ASN A 10 2.01 11.48 -5.21
C ASN A 10 1.37 10.46 -6.16
N ARG A 11 2.17 9.50 -6.63
CA ARG A 11 1.74 8.44 -7.54
C ARG A 11 1.41 7.16 -6.75
N TYR A 12 0.33 6.50 -7.16
CA TYR A 12 -0.15 5.27 -6.54
C TYR A 12 -0.64 4.30 -7.60
N ILE A 13 -0.48 3.01 -7.31
CA ILE A 13 -1.24 1.94 -7.96
C ILE A 13 -2.16 1.34 -6.91
N ALA A 14 -3.45 1.67 -6.98
CA ALA A 14 -4.46 1.09 -6.11
C ALA A 14 -5.00 -0.21 -6.71
N CYS A 15 -4.68 -1.34 -6.08
CA CYS A 15 -5.06 -2.68 -6.58
C CYS A 15 -5.71 -3.54 -5.49
N GLN A 16 -6.29 -4.68 -5.90
CA GLN A 16 -6.80 -5.67 -4.96
C GLN A 16 -5.65 -6.45 -4.30
N GLY A 17 -5.96 -7.14 -3.19
CA GLY A 17 -5.07 -8.14 -2.64
C GLY A 17 -4.89 -9.29 -3.63
N PRO A 18 -3.66 -9.78 -3.86
CA PRO A 18 -3.42 -10.87 -4.80
C PRO A 18 -4.23 -12.13 -4.47
N LEU A 19 -4.69 -12.78 -5.53
CA LEU A 19 -5.22 -14.14 -5.49
C LEU A 19 -4.07 -15.12 -5.77
N PRO A 20 -4.20 -16.42 -5.42
CA PRO A 20 -3.17 -17.41 -5.72
C PRO A 20 -2.75 -17.41 -7.20
N THR A 21 -3.71 -17.20 -8.10
CA THR A 21 -3.48 -17.20 -9.55
C THR A 21 -2.95 -15.88 -10.11
N THR A 22 -2.90 -14.81 -9.31
CA THR A 22 -2.51 -13.46 -9.77
C THR A 22 -1.28 -12.91 -9.03
N CYS A 23 -0.57 -13.73 -8.26
CA CYS A 23 0.66 -13.30 -7.58
C CYS A 23 1.78 -12.97 -8.57
N SER A 24 1.91 -13.74 -9.66
CA SER A 24 2.86 -13.42 -10.73
C SER A 24 2.55 -12.05 -11.36
N ASP A 25 1.27 -11.80 -11.69
CA ASP A 25 0.85 -10.53 -12.29
C ASP A 25 1.10 -9.34 -11.36
N PHE A 26 0.91 -9.53 -10.05
CA PHE A 26 1.20 -8.51 -9.04
C PHE A 26 2.70 -8.13 -9.03
N TRP A 27 3.58 -9.13 -9.08
CA TRP A 27 5.02 -8.88 -9.12
C TRP A 27 5.50 -8.35 -10.47
N GLN A 28 4.88 -8.77 -11.57
CA GLN A 28 5.10 -8.19 -12.88
C GLN A 28 4.75 -6.70 -12.90
N MET A 29 3.56 -6.33 -12.42
CA MET A 29 3.12 -4.94 -12.29
C MET A 29 4.11 -4.13 -11.44
N THR A 30 4.50 -4.65 -10.28
CA THR A 30 5.44 -3.98 -9.37
C THR A 30 6.80 -3.73 -10.05
N TRP A 31 7.31 -4.72 -10.79
CA TRP A 31 8.56 -4.61 -11.54
C TRP A 31 8.49 -3.61 -12.69
N GLU A 32 7.46 -3.73 -13.54
CA GLU A 32 7.30 -2.90 -14.75
C GLU A 32 7.06 -1.43 -14.42
N GLN A 33 6.34 -1.15 -13.33
CA GLN A 33 6.06 0.21 -12.87
C GLN A 33 7.19 0.81 -12.03
N GLY A 34 8.26 0.04 -11.78
CA GLY A 34 9.42 0.50 -11.02
C GLY A 34 9.12 0.76 -9.54
N SER A 35 8.04 0.18 -9.01
CA SER A 35 7.61 0.39 -7.62
C SER A 35 8.59 -0.27 -6.65
N SER A 36 9.16 0.54 -5.75
CA SER A 36 10.04 0.08 -4.67
C SER A 36 9.30 -0.18 -3.35
N MET A 37 8.01 0.18 -3.27
CA MET A 37 7.20 0.08 -2.06
C MET A 37 5.82 -0.51 -2.31
N VAL A 38 5.43 -1.43 -1.43
CA VAL A 38 4.10 -2.03 -1.35
C VAL A 38 3.49 -1.75 0.02
N VAL A 39 2.29 -1.17 0.05
CA VAL A 39 1.53 -0.92 1.28
C VAL A 39 0.30 -1.81 1.34
N MET A 40 0.25 -2.68 2.35
CA MET A 40 -0.81 -3.67 2.58
C MET A 40 -1.67 -3.25 3.77
N LEU A 41 -2.98 -3.08 3.57
CA LEU A 41 -3.91 -2.57 4.59
C LEU A 41 -4.91 -3.63 5.07
N THR A 42 -4.51 -4.90 5.12
CA THR A 42 -5.36 -6.01 5.56
C THR A 42 -4.49 -7.13 6.10
N THR A 43 -5.05 -7.97 6.97
CA THR A 43 -4.46 -9.27 7.29
C THR A 43 -4.82 -10.28 6.20
N GLN A 44 -4.18 -11.45 6.18
CA GLN A 44 -4.50 -12.49 5.18
C GLN A 44 -5.91 -13.03 5.36
N VAL A 45 -6.36 -13.16 6.61
CA VAL A 45 -7.66 -13.71 6.99
C VAL A 45 -8.31 -12.80 8.02
N GLU A 46 -9.56 -12.42 7.77
CA GLU A 46 -10.42 -11.69 8.70
C GLU A 46 -11.70 -12.52 8.88
N ARG A 47 -12.00 -12.94 10.12
CA ARG A 47 -13.17 -13.77 10.46
C ARG A 47 -13.29 -15.07 9.66
N GLY A 48 -12.17 -15.76 9.47
CA GLY A 48 -12.12 -17.00 8.71
C GLY A 48 -12.35 -16.81 7.20
N ARG A 49 -12.42 -15.57 6.70
CA ARG A 49 -12.48 -15.28 5.26
C ARG A 49 -11.13 -14.78 4.79
N VAL A 50 -10.61 -15.41 3.74
CA VAL A 50 -9.40 -14.95 3.07
C VAL A 50 -9.65 -13.58 2.44
N LYS A 51 -8.81 -12.62 2.79
CA LYS A 51 -8.84 -11.23 2.28
C LYS A 51 -7.74 -10.98 1.27
N CYS A 52 -6.60 -11.65 1.42
CA CYS A 52 -5.43 -11.55 0.57
C CYS A 52 -4.66 -12.86 0.64
N HIS A 53 -4.22 -13.39 -0.50
CA HIS A 53 -3.25 -14.48 -0.51
C HIS A 53 -1.88 -13.96 -0.05
N GLN A 54 -1.09 -14.81 0.59
CA GLN A 54 0.30 -14.48 0.90
C GLN A 54 1.12 -14.54 -0.38
N TYR A 55 1.55 -13.38 -0.86
CA TYR A 55 2.30 -13.23 -2.12
C TYR A 55 3.80 -12.98 -1.87
N TRP A 56 4.29 -13.20 -0.64
CA TRP A 56 5.67 -13.01 -0.23
C TRP A 56 6.15 -14.20 0.63
N PRO A 57 7.46 -14.49 0.70
CA PRO A 57 7.99 -15.56 1.54
C PRO A 57 8.00 -15.18 3.02
N GLU A 58 8.10 -16.20 3.89
CA GLU A 58 8.44 -15.99 5.30
C GLU A 58 9.81 -15.29 5.48
N PRO A 59 10.10 -14.70 6.65
CA PRO A 59 11.38 -14.02 6.91
C PRO A 59 12.58 -14.94 6.70
N ILE A 60 13.65 -14.44 6.07
CA ILE A 60 14.84 -15.21 5.66
C ILE A 60 14.49 -16.28 4.59
N GLY A 61 13.33 -16.15 3.95
CA GLY A 61 12.82 -17.06 2.93
C GLY A 61 12.91 -16.49 1.53
N ILE A 62 12.70 -17.40 0.56
CA ILE A 62 12.63 -17.11 -0.86
C ILE A 62 11.34 -17.73 -1.42
N SER A 63 10.67 -17.04 -2.32
CA SER A 63 9.54 -17.60 -3.07
C SER A 63 9.59 -17.15 -4.52
N GLU A 64 9.25 -18.06 -5.42
CA GLU A 64 9.22 -17.82 -6.86
C GLU A 64 7.79 -17.74 -7.36
N PHE A 65 7.52 -16.71 -8.15
CA PHE A 65 6.25 -16.44 -8.82
C PHE A 65 6.54 -16.29 -10.31
N CYS A 66 6.50 -17.40 -11.03
CA CYS A 66 6.88 -17.49 -12.45
C CYS A 66 8.31 -16.98 -12.70
N ASN A 67 8.47 -15.84 -13.37
CA ASN A 67 9.76 -15.23 -13.71
C ASN A 67 10.28 -14.25 -12.65
N PHE A 68 9.59 -14.13 -11.51
CA PHE A 68 10.01 -13.29 -10.40
C PHE A 68 10.37 -14.11 -9.17
N GLN A 69 11.46 -13.75 -8.51
CA GLN A 69 11.87 -14.29 -7.23
C GLN A 69 11.83 -13.19 -6.18
N ILE A 70 11.19 -13.47 -5.04
CA ILE A 70 11.11 -12.57 -3.90
C ILE A 70 11.93 -13.17 -2.78
N THR A 71 12.85 -12.38 -2.24
CA THR A 71 13.61 -12.72 -1.04
C THR A 71 13.19 -11.78 0.08
N CYS A 72 12.82 -12.31 1.25
CA CYS A 72 12.53 -11.51 2.44
C CYS A 72 13.72 -11.57 3.39
N HIS A 73 14.35 -10.44 3.64
CA HIS A 73 15.56 -10.34 4.46
C HIS A 73 15.24 -10.14 5.93
N SER A 74 14.23 -9.33 6.22
CA SER A 74 13.85 -8.97 7.58
C SER A 74 12.34 -8.76 7.68
N GLU A 75 11.81 -9.04 8.85
CA GLU A 75 10.45 -8.67 9.25
C GLU A 75 10.52 -8.09 10.66
N VAL A 76 10.15 -6.82 10.79
CA VAL A 76 10.17 -6.08 12.06
C VAL A 76 8.86 -5.33 12.18
N GLY A 77 8.25 -5.32 13.35
CA GLY A 77 6.96 -4.65 13.52
C GLY A 77 6.66 -4.32 14.96
N ASN A 78 5.53 -3.64 15.13
CA ASN A 78 4.86 -3.44 16.40
C ASN A 78 3.45 -4.07 16.30
N PRO A 79 2.59 -3.96 17.34
CA PRO A 79 1.23 -4.51 17.25
C PRO A 79 0.36 -3.93 16.11
N ALA A 80 0.67 -2.71 15.64
CA ALA A 80 -0.12 -2.00 14.65
C ALA A 80 0.29 -2.28 13.20
N TYR A 81 1.58 -2.45 12.94
CA TYR A 81 2.10 -2.67 11.60
C TYR A 81 3.42 -3.46 11.57
N VAL A 82 3.65 -4.09 10.42
CA VAL A 82 4.81 -4.90 10.10
C VAL A 82 5.55 -4.31 8.91
N PHE A 83 6.87 -4.29 8.98
CA PHE A 83 7.80 -3.82 7.96
C PHE A 83 8.64 -4.99 7.47
N ARG A 84 8.74 -5.14 6.16
CA ARG A 84 9.56 -6.18 5.52
C ARG A 84 10.51 -5.57 4.51
N GLU A 85 11.79 -5.88 4.65
CA GLU A 85 12.80 -5.58 3.63
C GLU A 85 12.93 -6.78 2.71
N MET A 86 12.77 -6.53 1.42
CA MET A 86 12.74 -7.56 0.40
C MET A 86 13.65 -7.20 -0.77
N THR A 87 13.91 -8.20 -1.60
CA THR A 87 14.48 -8.02 -2.93
C THR A 87 13.56 -8.70 -3.93
N LEU A 88 13.17 -7.94 -4.95
CA LEU A 88 12.44 -8.42 -6.11
C LEU A 88 13.46 -8.65 -7.24
N THR A 89 13.59 -9.90 -7.68
CA THR A 89 14.50 -10.31 -8.74
C THR A 89 13.71 -10.75 -9.96
N ASN A 90 14.02 -10.18 -11.12
CA ASN A 90 13.54 -10.66 -12.41
C ASN A 90 14.53 -11.69 -12.96
N LEU A 91 14.12 -12.95 -13.01
CA LEU A 91 14.98 -14.09 -13.40
C LEU A 91 15.31 -14.10 -14.89
N GLU A 92 14.45 -13.55 -15.75
CA GLU A 92 14.69 -13.46 -17.19
C GLU A 92 15.72 -12.39 -17.53
N LYS A 93 15.67 -11.26 -16.82
CA LYS A 93 16.61 -10.13 -17.00
C LYS A 93 17.87 -10.26 -16.16
N ASN A 94 17.87 -11.16 -15.17
CA ASN A 94 18.91 -11.31 -14.17
C ASN A 94 19.24 -9.98 -13.45
N GLU A 95 18.18 -9.22 -13.12
CA GLU A 95 18.25 -7.95 -12.41
C GLU A 95 17.48 -8.04 -11.09
N SER A 96 17.99 -7.37 -10.05
CA SER A 96 17.36 -7.33 -8.73
C SER A 96 17.16 -5.89 -8.28
N ARG A 97 16.04 -5.63 -7.59
CA ARG A 97 15.71 -4.32 -7.03
C ARG A 97 15.32 -4.45 -5.56
N PRO A 98 15.76 -3.52 -4.68
CA PRO A 98 15.28 -3.48 -3.31
C PRO A 98 13.79 -3.16 -3.30
N LEU A 99 13.04 -3.79 -2.41
CA LEU A 99 11.62 -3.57 -2.24
C LEU A 99 11.26 -3.55 -0.76
N THR A 100 10.41 -2.62 -0.37
CA THR A 100 9.88 -2.51 0.99
C THR A 100 8.39 -2.85 0.98
N GLN A 101 7.96 -3.75 1.86
CA GLN A 101 6.53 -3.94 2.13
C GLN A 101 6.20 -3.41 3.53
N ILE A 102 5.15 -2.61 3.65
CA ILE A 102 4.64 -2.11 4.93
C ILE A 102 3.19 -2.56 5.07
N GLN A 103 2.90 -3.36 6.10
CA GLN A 103 1.59 -3.94 6.33
C GLN A 103 0.95 -3.36 7.61
N TYR A 104 -0.21 -2.72 7.49
CA TYR A 104 -1.01 -2.33 8.65
C TYR A 104 -1.90 -3.50 9.09
N THR A 105 -1.72 -3.97 10.32
CA THR A 105 -2.36 -5.18 10.88
C THR A 105 -3.44 -4.87 11.90
N ALA A 106 -3.44 -3.69 12.52
CA ALA A 106 -4.41 -3.32 13.56
C ALA A 106 -5.71 -2.70 13.02
N TRP A 107 -6.01 -2.82 11.72
CA TRP A 107 -7.32 -2.36 11.23
C TRP A 107 -8.41 -3.33 11.70
N PRO A 108 -9.42 -2.87 12.45
CA PRO A 108 -10.44 -3.77 12.98
C PRO A 108 -11.30 -4.40 11.87
N ASP A 109 -11.85 -5.56 12.18
CA ASP A 109 -12.75 -6.27 11.30
C ASP A 109 -14.08 -5.53 11.05
N HIS A 110 -14.52 -4.69 12.00
CA HIS A 110 -15.67 -3.80 11.88
C HIS A 110 -15.21 -2.34 11.91
N GLY A 111 -15.71 -1.55 10.96
CA GLY A 111 -15.55 -0.11 10.98
C GLY A 111 -14.11 0.36 10.77
N VAL A 112 -13.69 1.27 11.63
CA VAL A 112 -12.42 1.99 11.60
C VAL A 112 -11.71 1.82 12.93
N PRO A 113 -10.38 1.99 13.00
CA PRO A 113 -9.66 2.00 14.28
C PRO A 113 -10.32 2.97 15.28
N ASP A 114 -10.51 2.54 16.53
CA ASP A 114 -11.10 3.37 17.60
C ASP A 114 -10.19 4.56 17.96
N ASP A 115 -8.87 4.34 17.88
CA ASP A 115 -7.85 5.39 17.97
C ASP A 115 -7.12 5.52 16.64
N SER A 116 -7.01 6.75 16.15
CA SER A 116 -6.31 7.07 14.91
C SER A 116 -4.79 7.14 15.05
N SER A 117 -4.25 7.17 16.28
CA SER A 117 -2.83 7.44 16.55
C SER A 117 -1.90 6.46 15.81
N ASP A 118 -2.13 5.16 15.97
CA ASP A 118 -1.34 4.11 15.28
C ASP A 118 -1.42 4.23 13.75
N PHE A 119 -2.60 4.60 13.22
CA PHE A 119 -2.78 4.77 11.79
C PHE A 119 -2.10 6.05 11.28
N LEU A 120 -2.10 7.13 12.05
CA LEU A 120 -1.39 8.35 11.70
C LEU A 120 0.13 8.12 11.68
N ASP A 121 0.67 7.42 12.69
CA ASP A 121 2.07 7.03 12.73
C ASP A 121 2.46 6.16 11.53
N PHE A 122 1.58 5.23 11.16
CA PHE A 122 1.75 4.42 9.96
C PHE A 122 1.76 5.28 8.67
N VAL A 123 0.85 6.24 8.52
CA VAL A 123 0.82 7.16 7.36
C VAL A 123 2.12 7.97 7.31
N CYS A 124 2.59 8.48 8.45
CA CYS A 124 3.86 9.20 8.54
C CYS A 124 5.05 8.32 8.11
N LEU A 125 5.08 7.05 8.53
CA LEU A 125 6.10 6.09 8.12
C LEU A 125 6.10 5.84 6.60
N VAL A 126 4.92 5.64 6.00
CA VAL A 126 4.77 5.49 4.54
C VAL A 126 5.32 6.71 3.81
N ARG A 127 4.98 7.92 4.27
CA ARG A 127 5.46 9.18 3.70
C ARG A 127 6.97 9.34 3.83
N GLN A 128 7.53 9.01 4.99
CA GLN A 128 8.97 9.06 5.22
C GLN A 128 9.72 8.12 4.27
N LYS A 129 9.23 6.89 4.07
CA LYS A 129 9.85 5.90 3.17
C LYS A 129 9.65 6.25 1.69
N ARG A 130 8.60 7.00 1.35
CA ARG A 130 8.38 7.54 0.00
C ARG A 130 9.31 8.71 -0.30
N ALA A 131 9.85 9.41 0.70
CA ALA A 131 10.63 10.62 0.47
C ALA A 131 11.77 10.37 -0.53
N ASN A 132 11.88 11.23 -1.54
CA ASN A 132 12.84 11.15 -2.66
C ASN A 132 12.58 10.05 -3.71
N HIS A 133 11.38 9.46 -3.70
CA HIS A 133 10.93 8.47 -4.68
C HIS A 133 9.76 9.02 -5.51
N ASP A 134 9.92 9.07 -6.83
CA ASP A 134 8.91 9.56 -7.77
C ASP A 134 8.04 8.43 -8.36
N GLU A 135 8.46 7.17 -8.16
CA GLU A 135 7.73 5.98 -8.61
C GLU A 135 6.38 5.81 -7.89
N PRO A 136 5.40 5.13 -8.52
CA PRO A 136 4.15 4.82 -7.87
C PRO A 136 4.34 3.86 -6.69
N VAL A 137 3.71 4.15 -5.56
CA VAL A 137 3.57 3.21 -4.45
C VAL A 137 2.39 2.29 -4.72
N VAL A 138 2.62 0.98 -4.65
CA VAL A 138 1.54 -0.01 -4.75
C VAL A 138 0.79 -0.03 -3.43
N VAL A 139 -0.52 0.20 -3.45
CA VAL A 139 -1.37 0.19 -2.26
C VAL A 139 -2.52 -0.77 -2.48
N HIS A 140 -2.71 -1.70 -1.54
CA HIS A 140 -3.83 -2.63 -1.60
C HIS A 140 -4.42 -2.92 -0.22
N CYS A 141 -5.66 -3.41 -0.24
CA CYS A 141 -6.29 -4.05 0.90
C CYS A 141 -6.81 -5.41 0.42
N SER A 142 -8.11 -5.70 0.59
CA SER A 142 -8.76 -6.83 -0.08
C SER A 142 -9.26 -6.45 -1.47
N ALA A 143 -10.22 -5.51 -1.59
CA ALA A 143 -10.74 -5.04 -2.88
C ALA A 143 -9.98 -3.83 -3.47
N GLY A 144 -9.08 -3.21 -2.70
CA GLY A 144 -8.30 -2.05 -3.14
C GLY A 144 -9.07 -0.75 -3.24
N ILE A 145 -10.13 -0.55 -2.45
CA ILE A 145 -11.00 0.64 -2.54
C ILE A 145 -11.28 1.31 -1.18
N GLY A 146 -11.59 0.53 -0.13
CA GLY A 146 -11.97 1.06 1.19
C GLY A 146 -10.76 1.63 1.93
N ARG A 147 -10.03 0.77 2.66
CA ARG A 147 -8.83 1.15 3.43
C ARG A 147 -7.76 1.81 2.55
N THR A 148 -7.59 1.32 1.32
CA THR A 148 -6.72 1.94 0.30
C THR A 148 -7.08 3.40 0.03
N GLY A 149 -8.36 3.73 -0.11
CA GLY A 149 -8.80 5.11 -0.27
C GLY A 149 -8.57 5.97 0.96
N VAL A 150 -8.69 5.40 2.17
CA VAL A 150 -8.40 6.12 3.41
C VAL A 150 -6.91 6.49 3.50
N LEU A 151 -6.00 5.57 3.22
CA LEU A 151 -4.56 5.87 3.21
C LEU A 151 -4.22 7.01 2.24
N ILE A 152 -4.69 6.90 0.99
CA ILE A 152 -4.41 7.90 -0.05
C ILE A 152 -5.02 9.26 0.33
N THR A 153 -6.21 9.28 0.93
CA THR A 153 -6.86 10.51 1.42
C THR A 153 -6.04 11.16 2.52
N MET A 154 -5.60 10.38 3.51
CA MET A 154 -4.82 10.91 4.63
C MET A 154 -3.48 11.47 4.18
N GLU A 155 -2.74 10.74 3.33
CA GLU A 155 -1.47 11.23 2.78
C GLU A 155 -1.66 12.52 1.96
N THR A 156 -2.71 12.58 1.14
CA THR A 156 -3.06 13.78 0.37
C THR A 156 -3.41 14.96 1.29
N ALA A 157 -4.24 14.72 2.30
CA ALA A 157 -4.65 15.75 3.27
C ALA A 157 -3.45 16.31 4.04
N MET A 158 -2.52 15.45 4.46
CA MET A 158 -1.31 15.92 5.15
C MET A 158 -0.44 16.80 4.27
N CYS A 159 -0.21 16.43 3.00
CA CYS A 159 0.52 17.27 2.05
C CYS A 159 -0.17 18.62 1.80
N LEU A 160 -1.51 18.63 1.70
CA LEU A 160 -2.28 19.88 1.57
C LEU A 160 -2.10 20.78 2.80
N MET A 161 -2.18 20.22 4.02
CA MET A 161 -1.96 20.97 5.27
C MET A 161 -0.55 21.56 5.34
N GLU A 162 0.47 20.79 4.98
CA GLU A 162 1.87 21.26 4.95
C GLU A 162 2.11 22.36 3.92
N CYS A 163 1.37 22.34 2.80
CA CYS A 163 1.40 23.40 1.78
C CYS A 163 0.43 24.56 2.09
N ASN A 164 -0.12 24.60 3.30
CA ASN A 164 -1.09 25.61 3.74
C ASN A 164 -2.30 25.76 2.79
N GLN A 165 -2.73 24.64 2.20
CA GLN A 165 -3.89 24.52 1.33
C GLN A 165 -5.11 24.04 2.12
N ALA A 166 -6.30 24.43 1.67
CA ALA A 166 -7.55 23.93 2.24
C ALA A 166 -7.72 22.42 1.95
N VAL A 167 -8.20 21.68 2.95
CA VAL A 167 -8.48 20.25 2.81
C VAL A 167 -9.97 20.05 2.64
N TYR A 168 -10.37 19.57 1.46
CA TYR A 168 -11.75 19.18 1.15
C TYR A 168 -11.83 17.67 0.91
N PRO A 169 -12.14 16.85 1.93
CA PRO A 169 -12.15 15.38 1.78
C PRO A 169 -13.05 14.88 0.66
N LEU A 170 -14.19 15.54 0.42
CA LEU A 170 -15.10 15.19 -0.67
C LEU A 170 -14.45 15.34 -2.05
N ASP A 171 -13.67 16.41 -2.26
CA ASP A 171 -12.97 16.64 -3.53
C ASP A 171 -11.80 15.66 -3.72
N ILE A 172 -11.10 15.31 -2.64
CA ILE A 172 -10.06 14.28 -2.66
C ILE A 172 -10.67 12.94 -3.09
N VAL A 173 -11.79 12.55 -2.47
CA VAL A 173 -12.50 11.30 -2.78
C VAL A 173 -13.06 11.32 -4.21
N ARG A 174 -13.62 12.44 -4.68
CA ARG A 174 -14.08 12.57 -6.07
C ARG A 174 -12.93 12.34 -7.05
N THR A 175 -11.80 13.02 -6.86
CA THR A 175 -10.60 12.85 -7.69
C THR A 175 -10.10 11.40 -7.72
N MET A 176 -10.13 10.70 -6.58
CA MET A 176 -9.80 9.27 -6.56
C MET A 176 -10.83 8.42 -7.29
N ARG A 177 -12.13 8.74 -7.17
CA ARG A 177 -13.22 8.00 -7.82
C ARG A 177 -13.25 8.15 -9.34
N ASP A 178 -12.72 9.26 -9.87
CA ASP A 178 -12.50 9.46 -11.31
C ASP A 178 -11.41 8.53 -11.88
N GLN A 179 -10.52 8.00 -11.03
CA GLN A 179 -9.40 7.11 -11.42
C GLN A 179 -9.65 5.64 -11.06
N ARG A 180 -10.33 5.39 -9.94
CA ARG A 180 -10.76 4.05 -9.50
C ARG A 180 -12.11 4.17 -8.80
N ALA A 181 -13.13 3.50 -9.33
CA ALA A 181 -14.47 3.58 -8.78
C ALA A 181 -14.52 3.15 -7.30
N MET A 182 -15.45 3.74 -6.54
CA MET A 182 -15.78 3.35 -5.16
C MET A 182 -14.67 3.54 -4.11
N MET A 183 -13.63 4.33 -4.39
CA MET A 183 -12.62 4.71 -3.39
C MET A 183 -13.31 5.37 -2.18
N ILE A 184 -12.97 4.87 -0.98
CA ILE A 184 -13.72 5.02 0.28
C ILE A 184 -15.15 4.46 0.14
N GLN A 185 -15.36 3.28 0.72
CA GLN A 185 -16.55 2.46 0.44
C GLN A 185 -17.76 2.77 1.34
N THR A 186 -17.54 3.06 2.62
CA THR A 186 -18.60 3.09 3.63
C THR A 186 -18.58 4.39 4.43
N PRO A 187 -19.74 4.97 4.78
CA PRO A 187 -19.83 5.81 5.96
C PRO A 187 -19.56 4.94 7.20
N VAL A 188 -18.92 5.49 8.24
CA VAL A 188 -18.83 4.81 9.53
C VAL A 188 -20.20 4.96 10.21
N THR A 189 -20.83 3.84 10.56
CA THR A 189 -22.10 3.77 11.31
C THR A 189 -21.86 3.24 12.69
#